data_AF-A0A967GW31-F1
#
_entry.id   AF-A0A967GW31-F1
#
_cell.length_a   1.000
_cell.length_b   1.000
_cell.length_c   1.000
_cell.angle_alpha   90.00
_cell.angle_beta   90.00
_cell.angle_gamma   90.00
#
_symmetry.space_group_name_H-M   'P 1'
#
loop_
_entity.id
_entity.type
_entity.pdbx_description
1 polymer ?
#
loop_
_entity_poly.entity_id
_entity_poly.type
_entity_poly.pdbx_seq_one_letter_code
_entity_poly.pdbx_strand_id
1 'polypeptide(L)'
;MIPYMLALACGGASRLTKSWDLLTELGVQEDEVTLFRYRGHGNPGPTRIETQEEVHEVTYLDLWSDQRKWDLQWRCKLCPDGMGEVADLVSLDCWPGGS
;
A
#
# COMPACT_ATOMS: atom_id res chain seq x y z
N MET A 1 -15.33 -2.37 -28.07
CA MET A 1 -15.09 -3.70 -27.48
C MET A 1 -13.76 -3.63 -26.74
N ILE A 2 -13.70 -4.10 -25.49
CA ILE A 2 -12.46 -4.19 -24.71
C ILE A 2 -11.94 -5.62 -24.88
N PRO A 3 -10.75 -5.83 -25.49
CA PRO A 3 -10.28 -7.18 -25.84
C PRO A 3 -9.68 -7.95 -24.66
N TYR A 4 -9.19 -7.24 -23.63
CA TYR A 4 -8.56 -7.82 -22.44
C TYR A 4 -8.80 -6.93 -21.21
N MET A 5 -9.00 -7.57 -20.06
CA MET A 5 -9.13 -6.93 -18.76
C MET A 5 -8.07 -7.48 -17.81
N LEU A 6 -7.26 -6.58 -17.26
CA LEU A 6 -6.23 -6.90 -16.28
C LEU A 6 -6.61 -6.27 -14.95
N ALA A 7 -6.44 -7.02 -13.85
CA ALA A 7 -6.67 -6.52 -12.50
C ALA A 7 -5.50 -6.84 -11.56
N LEU A 8 -5.44 -6.10 -10.47
CA LEU A 8 -4.59 -6.40 -9.33
C LEU A 8 -5.48 -6.89 -8.20
N ALA A 9 -5.08 -7.95 -7.50
CA ALA A 9 -5.73 -8.29 -6.24
C ALA A 9 -5.57 -7.13 -5.26
N CYS A 10 -6.62 -6.84 -4.48
CA CYS A 10 -6.73 -5.64 -3.68
C CYS A 10 -7.28 -5.97 -2.27
N GLY A 11 -6.50 -5.61 -1.25
CA GLY A 11 -6.92 -5.67 0.16
C GLY A 11 -7.64 -4.40 0.65
N GLY A 12 -7.87 -3.44 -0.24
CA GLY A 12 -8.42 -2.12 0.06
C GLY A 12 -7.45 -0.98 -0.25
N ALA A 13 -7.99 0.16 -0.69
CA ALA A 13 -7.23 1.37 -0.96
C ALA A 13 -7.30 2.31 0.25
N SER A 14 -6.16 2.56 0.89
CA SER A 14 -6.05 3.61 1.90
C SER A 14 -6.23 4.99 1.27
N ARG A 15 -6.73 5.94 2.07
CA ARG A 15 -6.67 7.35 1.71
C ARG A 15 -5.22 7.83 1.81
N LEU A 16 -4.91 8.93 1.12
CA LEU A 16 -3.58 9.54 1.15
C LEU A 16 -3.20 10.06 2.56
N THR A 17 -4.20 10.32 3.41
CA THR A 17 -4.03 10.70 4.81
C THR A 17 -3.21 9.69 5.61
N LYS A 18 -3.32 8.38 5.34
CA LYS A 18 -2.44 7.36 5.95
C LYS A 18 -0.96 7.62 5.72
N SER A 19 -0.62 8.08 4.53
CA SER A 19 0.76 8.34 4.11
C SER A 19 1.29 9.62 4.74
N TRP A 20 0.45 10.66 4.78
CA TRP A 20 0.77 11.92 5.47
C TRP A 20 0.90 11.74 6.98
N ASP A 21 0.07 10.88 7.60
CA ASP A 21 0.19 10.54 9.01
C ASP A 21 1.56 9.88 9.28
N LEU A 22 2.01 8.99 8.39
CA LEU A 22 3.33 8.39 8.51
C LEU A 22 4.46 9.44 8.37
N LEU A 23 4.35 10.37 7.41
CA LEU A 23 5.30 11.48 7.29
C LEU A 23 5.33 12.33 8.57
N THR A 24 4.16 12.61 9.14
CA THR A 24 4.02 13.35 10.40
C THR A 24 4.67 12.61 11.58
N GLU A 25 4.47 11.28 11.68
CA GLU A 25 5.11 10.44 12.70
C GLU A 25 6.64 10.44 12.59
N LEU A 26 7.18 10.56 11.36
CA LEU A 26 8.60 10.62 11.08
C LEU A 26 9.19 12.04 11.09
N GLY A 27 8.34 13.08 11.22
CA GLY A 27 8.78 14.48 11.20
C GLY A 27 9.21 15.00 9.84
N VAL A 28 8.80 14.36 8.74
CA VAL A 28 9.17 14.72 7.36
C VAL A 28 8.08 15.58 6.73
N GLN A 29 8.43 16.67 6.05
CA GLN A 29 7.47 17.45 5.26
C GLN A 29 7.23 16.83 3.89
N GLU A 30 6.01 16.93 3.35
CA GLU A 30 5.66 16.32 2.06
C GLU A 30 6.50 16.86 0.90
N ASP A 31 6.86 18.15 0.92
CA ASP A 31 7.67 18.80 -0.10
C ASP A 31 9.15 18.42 -0.06
N GLU A 32 9.62 17.81 1.04
CA GLU A 32 10.97 17.26 1.17
C GLU A 32 11.08 15.84 0.60
N VAL A 33 9.96 15.15 0.38
CA VAL A 33 9.93 13.75 -0.07
C VAL A 33 10.31 13.64 -1.55
N THR A 34 11.39 12.92 -1.81
CA THR A 34 11.86 12.59 -3.18
C THR A 34 11.37 11.22 -3.64
N LEU A 35 11.12 10.30 -2.70
CA LEU A 35 10.55 8.98 -2.95
C LEU A 35 9.63 8.58 -1.80
N PHE A 36 8.41 8.14 -2.12
CA PHE A 36 7.57 7.37 -1.22
C PHE A 36 7.26 6.03 -1.88
N ARG A 37 7.69 4.92 -1.28
CA ARG A 37 7.46 3.58 -1.81
C ARG A 37 6.81 2.68 -0.77
N TYR A 38 5.62 2.20 -1.09
CA TYR A 38 4.99 1.10 -0.37
C TYR A 38 5.64 -0.22 -0.78
N ARG A 39 5.91 -1.08 0.21
CA ARG A 39 6.15 -2.52 0.01
C ARG A 39 7.20 -2.84 -1.08
N GLY A 40 8.41 -2.29 -0.96
CA GLY A 40 9.50 -2.47 -1.94
C GLY A 40 10.58 -3.47 -1.52
N HIS A 41 11.33 -4.05 -2.49
CA HIS A 41 12.47 -4.97 -2.24
C HIS A 41 12.16 -6.23 -1.40
N GLY A 42 10.93 -6.75 -1.47
CA GLY A 42 10.53 -7.98 -0.78
C GLY A 42 9.04 -8.23 -0.97
N ASN A 43 8.53 -9.35 -0.46
CA ASN A 43 7.11 -9.67 -0.52
C ASN A 43 6.55 -10.28 0.79
N PRO A 44 6.05 -9.45 1.74
CA PRO A 44 6.02 -7.99 1.72
C PRO A 44 7.38 -7.36 2.08
N GLY A 45 7.82 -6.37 1.30
CA GLY A 45 8.95 -5.52 1.66
C GLY A 45 8.56 -4.33 2.55
N PRO A 46 9.53 -3.55 3.09
CA PRO A 46 9.25 -2.36 3.89
C PRO A 46 8.63 -1.23 3.07
N THR A 47 8.03 -0.28 3.78
CA THR A 47 7.73 1.06 3.25
C THR A 47 8.97 1.93 3.41
N ARG A 48 9.34 2.65 2.36
CA ARG A 48 10.54 3.49 2.33
C ARG A 48 10.19 4.91 1.92
N ILE A 49 10.74 5.87 2.63
CA ILE A 49 10.64 7.30 2.36
C ILE A 49 12.06 7.84 2.21
N GLU A 50 12.32 8.59 1.14
CA GLU A 50 13.60 9.27 0.93
C GLU A 50 13.35 10.78 0.83
N THR A 51 14.25 11.56 1.41
CA THR A 51 14.39 13.00 1.20
C THR A 51 15.73 13.28 0.52
N GLN A 52 16.13 14.55 0.40
CA GLN A 52 17.48 14.88 -0.07
C GLN A 52 18.57 14.51 0.95
N GLU A 53 18.22 14.43 2.24
CA GLU A 53 19.18 14.29 3.35
C GLU A 53 19.07 12.92 4.03
N GLU A 54 17.88 12.33 4.04
CA GLU A 54 17.56 11.17 4.88
C GLU A 54 16.81 10.07 4.15
N VAL A 55 16.89 8.88 4.73
CA VAL A 55 16.14 7.68 4.30
C VAL A 55 15.50 7.07 5.53
N HIS A 56 14.19 6.86 5.45
CA HIS A 56 13.38 6.23 6.49
C HIS A 56 12.80 4.91 5.97
N GLU A 57 12.85 3.86 6.78
CA GLU A 57 12.22 2.57 6.46
C GLU A 57 11.35 2.09 7.61
N VAL A 58 10.14 1.63 7.27
CA VAL A 58 9.14 1.10 8.20
C VAL A 58 8.74 -0.29 7.75
N THR A 59 8.77 -1.25 8.68
CA THR A 59 8.42 -2.64 8.34
C THR A 59 6.96 -2.73 7.93
N TYR A 60 6.62 -3.77 7.15
CA TYR A 60 5.23 -3.98 6.73
C TYR A 60 4.27 -4.09 7.94
N LEU A 61 4.66 -4.84 8.97
CA LEU A 61 3.83 -5.05 10.15
C LEU A 61 3.69 -3.79 10.99
N ASP A 62 4.73 -2.97 11.13
CA ASP A 62 4.63 -1.71 11.87
C ASP A 62 3.61 -0.76 11.21
N LEU A 63 3.58 -0.73 9.87
CA LEU A 63 2.66 0.15 9.15
C LEU A 63 1.21 -0.38 9.11
N TRP A 64 1.03 -1.70 8.98
CA TRP A 64 -0.24 -2.33 8.59
C TRP A 64 -0.84 -3.29 9.62
N SER A 65 -0.17 -3.65 10.72
CA SER A 65 -0.72 -4.61 11.69
C SER A 65 -1.97 -4.10 12.42
N ASP A 66 -2.04 -2.80 12.74
CA ASP A 66 -3.22 -2.21 13.39
C ASP A 66 -4.29 -1.82 12.36
N GLN A 67 -5.34 -2.64 12.28
CA GLN A 67 -6.47 -2.44 11.38
C GLN A 67 -7.19 -1.10 11.57
N ARG A 68 -7.11 -0.51 12.77
CA ARG A 68 -7.69 0.80 13.07
C ARG A 68 -6.99 1.92 12.31
N LYS A 69 -5.73 1.72 11.94
CA LYS A 69 -4.89 2.69 11.22
C LYS A 69 -4.86 2.48 9.70
N TRP A 70 -5.69 1.61 9.13
CA TRP A 70 -5.67 1.37 7.68
C TRP A 70 -6.21 2.54 6.85
N ASP A 71 -7.08 3.36 7.45
CA ASP A 71 -7.69 4.55 6.83
C ASP A 71 -8.20 4.29 5.39
N LEU A 72 -8.93 3.18 5.23
CA LEU A 72 -9.45 2.75 3.92
C LEU A 72 -10.58 3.66 3.43
N GLN A 73 -10.63 3.86 2.13
CA GLN A 73 -11.78 4.47 1.45
C GLN A 73 -13.06 3.69 1.79
N TRP A 74 -14.17 4.40 2.07
CA TRP A 74 -15.43 3.77 2.47
C TRP A 74 -15.93 2.71 1.47
N ARG A 75 -15.77 2.96 0.16
CA ARG A 75 -16.12 2.01 -0.90
C ARG A 75 -15.42 0.65 -0.74
N CYS A 76 -14.20 0.62 -0.22
CA CYS A 76 -13.45 -0.62 -0.01
C CYS A 76 -14.04 -1.49 1.12
N LYS A 77 -14.89 -0.93 2.00
CA LYS A 77 -15.63 -1.71 3.00
C LYS A 77 -16.88 -2.38 2.42
N LEU A 78 -17.31 -1.95 1.22
CA LEU A 78 -18.46 -2.50 0.52
C LEU A 78 -18.07 -3.42 -0.64
N CYS A 79 -16.88 -3.23 -1.21
CA CYS A 79 -16.41 -3.99 -2.36
C CYS A 79 -16.27 -5.47 -1.98
N PRO A 80 -17.05 -6.39 -2.59
CA PRO A 80 -16.91 -7.82 -2.32
C PRO A 80 -15.82 -8.47 -3.19
N ASP A 81 -15.25 -7.73 -4.15
CA ASP A 81 -14.28 -8.24 -5.10
C ASP A 81 -12.87 -7.77 -4.74
N GLY A 82 -12.15 -8.58 -3.97
CA GLY A 82 -10.73 -8.37 -3.67
C GLY A 82 -9.79 -9.09 -4.64
N MET A 83 -10.32 -10.01 -5.47
CA MET A 83 -9.52 -10.87 -6.35
C MET A 83 -9.60 -10.45 -7.81
N GLY A 84 -10.44 -9.47 -8.18
CA GLY A 84 -10.64 -9.07 -9.56
C GLY A 84 -11.30 -10.16 -10.40
N GLU A 85 -12.31 -10.84 -9.84
CA GLU A 85 -12.89 -12.08 -10.42
C GLU A 85 -13.47 -11.91 -11.83
N VAL A 86 -13.77 -10.67 -12.24
CA VAL A 86 -14.30 -10.35 -13.57
C VAL A 86 -13.23 -10.08 -14.63
N ALA A 87 -11.94 -10.08 -14.25
CA ALA A 87 -10.82 -9.84 -15.17
C ALA A 87 -10.35 -11.13 -15.87
N ASP A 88 -9.72 -10.99 -17.04
CA ASP A 88 -9.13 -12.13 -17.76
C ASP A 88 -7.84 -12.61 -17.09
N LEU A 89 -7.08 -11.68 -16.49
CA LEU A 89 -5.85 -11.97 -15.76
C LEU A 89 -5.73 -11.07 -14.53
N VAL A 90 -5.42 -11.70 -13.41
CA VAL A 90 -5.19 -11.04 -12.13
C VAL A 90 -3.74 -11.26 -11.70
N SER A 91 -3.09 -10.18 -11.27
CA SER A 91 -1.79 -10.27 -10.61
C SER A 91 -1.93 -10.03 -9.11
N LEU A 92 -1.22 -10.84 -8.33
CA LEU A 92 -1.09 -10.68 -6.89
C LEU A 92 0.34 -10.99 -6.46
N ASP A 93 0.64 -10.54 -5.27
CA ASP A 93 1.90 -10.72 -4.60
C ASP A 93 1.94 -12.06 -3.84
N CYS A 94 2.98 -12.87 -4.06
CA CYS A 94 3.18 -14.11 -3.29
C CYS A 94 3.75 -13.82 -1.89
N TRP A 95 3.09 -14.26 -0.82
CA TRP A 95 3.57 -14.09 0.56
C TRP A 95 4.06 -15.43 1.13
N PRO A 96 5.36 -15.78 1.01
CA PRO A 96 5.88 -17.00 1.60
C PRO A 96 5.69 -16.99 3.13
N GLY A 97 4.95 -17.97 3.65
CA GLY A 97 4.63 -18.06 5.09
C GLY A 97 3.45 -17.19 5.55
N GLY A 98 2.61 -16.72 4.62
CA GLY A 98 1.54 -15.77 4.89
C GLY A 98 0.52 -16.19 5.95
N SER A 99 0.68 -15.63 7.16
CA SER A 99 -0.33 -14.90 7.93
C SER A 99 0.37 -14.13 9.05
#